data_AF-A0A6I2ZV69-F1
#
_entry.id   AF-A0A6I2ZV69-F1
#
_cell.length_a   1.000
_cell.length_b   1.000
_cell.length_c   1.000
_cell.angle_alpha   90.00
_cell.angle_beta   90.00
_cell.angle_gamma   90.00
#
_symmetry.space_group_name_H-M   'P 1'
#
loop_
_entity.id
_entity.type
_entity.pdbx_description
1 polymer ?
#
loop_
_entity_poly.entity_id
_entity_poly.type
_entity_poly.pdbx_seq_one_letter_code
_entity_poly.pdbx_strand_id
1 'polypeptide(L)' 'MAIDFGSLLTVEQKIEIIQQRINQFASEAYQLTLNRKSAETLQREEQLEIIDNNLVLLESAISIHQEELAQLS' A
#
# COMPACT_ATOMS: atom_id res chain seq x y z
N MET A 1 3.26 14.69 -25.06
CA MET A 1 2.16 14.41 -24.10
C MET A 1 2.39 13.02 -23.56
N ALA A 2 2.47 12.85 -22.24
CA ALA A 2 2.42 11.52 -21.64
C ALA A 2 1.00 10.96 -21.83
N ILE A 3 0.89 9.66 -22.08
CA ILE A 3 -0.41 9.00 -22.19
C ILE A 3 -1.04 9.01 -20.79
N ASP A 4 -2.25 9.55 -20.67
CA ASP A 4 -3.08 9.33 -19.48
C ASP A 4 -3.64 7.91 -19.54
N PHE A 5 -2.97 6.97 -18.88
CA PHE A 5 -3.41 5.57 -18.84
C PHE A 5 -4.73 5.40 -18.08
N GLY A 6 -5.08 6.33 -17.18
CA GLY A 6 -6.36 6.32 -16.50
C GLY A 6 -7.52 6.52 -17.48
N SER A 7 -7.34 7.28 -18.56
CA SER A 7 -8.37 7.47 -19.58
C SER A 7 -8.72 6.20 -20.38
N LEU A 8 -7.88 5.16 -20.30
CA LEU A 8 -8.08 3.89 -21.01
C LEU A 8 -8.98 2.90 -20.24
N LEU A 9 -9.32 3.21 -18.99
CA LEU A 9 -10.11 2.35 -18.10
C LEU A 9 -11.47 2.97 -17.81
N THR A 10 -12.50 2.13 -17.69
CA THR A 10 -13.80 2.57 -17.16
C THR A 10 -13.69 2.90 -15.66
N VAL A 11 -14.62 3.70 -15.15
CA VAL A 11 -14.68 4.01 -13.70
C VAL A 11 -14.77 2.74 -12.86
N GLU A 12 -15.59 1.77 -13.29
CA GLU A 12 -15.74 0.48 -12.62
C GLU A 12 -14.42 -0.31 -12.57
N GLN A 13 -13.68 -0.36 -13.68
CA GLN A 13 -12.38 -1.02 -13.74
C GLN A 13 -11.35 -0.35 -12.82
N LYS A 14 -11.36 0.99 -12.74
CA LYS A 14 -10.48 1.73 -11.83
C LYS A 14 -10.80 1.40 -10.37
N ILE A 15 -12.07 1.43 -9.99
CA ILE A 15 -12.51 1.13 -8.62
C ILE A 15 -12.08 -0.29 -8.22
N GLU A 16 -12.30 -1.29 -9.08
CA GLU A 16 -11.91 -2.68 -8.82
C GLU A 16 -10.40 -2.81 -8.60
N ILE A 17 -9.59 -2.23 -9.49
CA ILE A 17 -8.12 -2.26 -9.39
C ILE A 17 -7.65 -1.57 -8.10
N ILE A 18 -8.20 -0.39 -7.79
CA ILE A 18 -7.82 0.39 -6.61
C ILE A 18 -8.15 -0.38 -5.33
N GLN A 19 -9.36 -0.95 -5.24
CA GLN A 19 -9.78 -1.75 -4.09
C GLN A 19 -8.91 -3.00 -3.92
N GLN A 20 -8.60 -3.70 -5.02
CA GLN A 20 -7.68 -4.84 -5.00
C GLN A 20 -6.30 -4.43 -4.46
N ARG A 21 -5.76 -3.31 -4.92
CA ARG A 21 -4.45 -2.79 -4.49
C ARG A 21 -4.44 -2.38 -3.02
N ILE A 22 -5.46 -1.68 -2.54
CA ILE A 22 -5.60 -1.33 -1.12
C ILE A 22 -5.58 -2.59 -0.26
N ASN A 23 -6.34 -3.62 -0.63
CA ASN A 23 -6.36 -4.89 0.10
C ASN A 23 -5.00 -5.60 0.09
N GLN A 24 -4.28 -5.55 -1.02
CA GLN A 24 -2.93 -6.11 -1.13
C GLN A 24 -1.95 -5.39 -0.19
N PHE A 25 -1.91 -4.05 -0.25
CA PHE A 25 -1.01 -3.26 0.61
C PHE A 25 -1.36 -3.41 2.09
N ALA A 26 -2.64 -3.45 2.44
CA ALA A 26 -3.09 -3.67 3.81
C ALA A 26 -2.65 -5.06 4.33
N SER A 27 -2.74 -6.09 3.49
CA SER A 27 -2.28 -7.44 3.84
C SER A 27 -0.76 -7.48 4.07
N GLU A 28 0.01 -6.80 3.22
CA GLU A 28 1.46 -6.69 3.35
C GLU A 28 1.86 -5.90 4.61
N ALA A 29 1.20 -4.77 4.88
CA ALA A 29 1.44 -3.96 6.07
C ALA A 29 1.12 -4.73 7.37
N TYR A 30 0.06 -5.54 7.36
CA TYR A 30 -0.26 -6.43 8.48
C TYR A 30 0.86 -7.47 8.70
N GLN A 31 1.34 -8.12 7.63
CA GLN A 31 2.44 -9.07 7.73
C GLN A 31 3.73 -8.41 8.24
N LEU A 32 4.06 -7.20 7.77
CA LEU A 32 5.21 -6.44 8.25
C LEU A 32 5.08 -6.07 9.73
N THR A 33 3.87 -5.74 10.19
CA THR A 33 3.61 -5.50 11.61
C THR A 33 3.90 -6.75 12.47
N LEU A 34 3.58 -7.94 11.97
CA LEU A 34 3.95 -9.19 12.65
C LEU A 34 5.47 -9.45 12.59
N ASN A 35 6.09 -9.19 11.45
CA ASN A 35 7.55 -9.34 11.29
C ASN A 35 8.31 -8.38 12.21
N ARG A 36 7.79 -7.16 12.43
CA ARG A 36 8.35 -6.18 13.35
C ARG A 36 8.44 -6.75 14.76
N LYS A 37 7.35 -7.33 15.28
CA LYS A 37 7.31 -7.98 16.61
C LYS A 37 8.34 -9.11 16.72
N SER A 38 8.49 -9.90 15.66
CA SER A 38 9.51 -10.95 15.60
C SER A 38 10.93 -10.36 15.61
N ALA A 39 11.20 -9.30 14.85
CA ALA A 39 12.50 -8.63 14.81
C ALA A 39 12.85 -7.96 16.15
N GLU A 40 11.88 -7.36 16.85
CA GLU A 40 12.05 -6.83 18.21
C GLU A 40 12.44 -7.93 19.19
N THR A 41 11.74 -9.07 19.16
CA THR A 41 12.03 -10.23 20.01
C THR A 41 13.45 -10.78 19.77
N LEU A 42 13.90 -10.75 18.51
CA LEU A 42 15.21 -11.23 18.10
C LEU A 42 16.32 -10.17 18.18
N GLN A 43 16.01 -8.95 18.65
CA GLN A 43 16.95 -7.82 18.77
C GLN A 43 17.67 -7.51 17.45
N ARG A 44 16.90 -7.51 16.35
CA ARG A 44 17.39 -7.30 14.98
C ARG A 44 17.15 -5.86 14.53
N GLU A 45 17.95 -4.93 15.04
CA GLU A 45 17.76 -3.49 14.84
C GLU A 45 17.76 -3.07 13.36
N GLU A 46 18.68 -3.60 12.54
CA GLU A 46 18.73 -3.32 11.09
C GLU A 46 17.43 -3.74 10.37
N GLN A 47 16.82 -4.86 10.78
CA GLN A 47 15.56 -5.32 10.21
C GLN A 47 14.39 -4.44 10.66
N LEU A 48 14.42 -3.85 11.86
CA LEU A 48 13.38 -2.94 12.32
C LEU A 48 13.31 -1.67 11.47
N GLU A 49 14.47 -1.07 11.15
CA GLU A 49 14.52 0.12 10.30
C GLU A 49 13.97 -0.15 8.89
N ILE A 50 14.34 -1.30 8.30
CA ILE A 50 13.83 -1.71 6.97
C ILE A 50 12.31 -1.92 7.02
N ILE A 51 11.81 -2.58 8.07
CA ILE A 51 10.37 -2.83 8.23
C ILE A 51 9.61 -1.52 8.40
N ASP A 52 10.11 -0.60 9.22
CA ASP A 52 9.47 0.69 9.49
C ASP A 52 9.42 1.57 8.23
N ASN A 53 10.50 1.60 7.44
CA ASN A 53 10.51 2.30 6.15
C ASN A 53 9.50 1.70 5.16
N ASN A 54 9.39 0.36 5.10
CA ASN A 54 8.41 -0.29 4.23
C ASN A 54 6.96 -0.02 4.68
N LEU A 55 6.70 0.03 5.99
CA LEU A 55 5.37 0.38 6.52
C LEU A 55 4.97 1.80 6.11
N VAL A 56 5.88 2.77 6.20
CA VAL A 56 5.63 4.17 5.76
C VAL A 56 5.33 4.22 4.26
N LEU A 57 6.05 3.46 3.44
CA LEU A 57 5.79 3.39 2.00
C LEU A 57 4.41 2.80 1.70
N LEU A 58 4.01 1.73 2.38
CA LEU A 58 2.70 1.12 2.20
C LEU A 58 1.57 2.02 2.69
N GLU A 59 1.75 2.75 3.78
CA GLU A 59 0.80 3.76 4.27
C GLU A 59 0.58 4.86 3.24
N SER A 60 1.67 5.42 2.69
CA SER A 60 1.60 6.43 1.63
C SER A 60 0.91 5.88 0.37
N ALA A 61 1.23 4.64 -0.03
CA ALA A 61 0.58 4.00 -1.16
C ALA A 61 -0.93 3.84 -0.93
N ILE A 62 -1.36 3.37 0.25
CA ILE A 62 -2.77 3.24 0.59
C ILE A 62 -3.47 4.61 0.55
N SER A 63 -2.87 5.66 1.11
CA SER A 63 -3.44 7.02 1.11
C SER A 63 -3.72 7.50 -0.32
N ILE A 64 -2.73 7.40 -1.21
CA ILE A 64 -2.88 7.82 -2.61
C ILE A 64 -4.01 7.05 -3.31
N HIS A 65 -4.13 5.74 -3.05
CA HIS A 65 -5.18 4.92 -3.65
C HIS A 65 -6.57 5.25 -3.06
N GLN A 66 -6.67 5.55 -1.77
CA GLN A 66 -7.91 5.99 -1.14
C GLN A 66 -8.36 7.36 -1.65
N GLU A 67 -7.42 8.29 -1.84
CA GLU A 67 -7.69 9.60 -2.44
C GLU A 67 -8.22 9.47 -3.87
N GLU A 68 -7.60 8.62 -4.70
CA GLU A 68 -8.09 8.33 -6.05
C GLU A 68 -9.50 7.70 -6.01
N LEU A 69 -9.73 6.73 -5.12
CA LEU A 69 -11.04 6.10 -4.98
C LEU A 69 -12.13 7.11 -4.62
N ALA A 70 -11.83 8.06 -3.73
CA ALA A 70 -12.75 9.12 -3.31
C ALA A 70 -13.09 10.11 -4.44
N GLN A 71 -12.22 10.24 -5.46
CA GLN A 71 -12.49 11.05 -6.65
C GLN A 71 -13.40 10.33 -7.66
N LEU A 72 -13.53 9.01 -7.55
CA LEU A 72 -14.32 8.15 -8.46
C LEU A 72 -15.71 7.79 -7.92
N SER A 73 -15.99 8.07 -6.64
CA SER A 73 -17.26 7.84 -5.95
C SER A 73 -18.15 9.08 -5.95
#